data_AF-A0A4C1UZK6-F1
#
_entry.id   AF-A0A4C1UZK6-F1
#
_cell.length_a   1.000
_cell.length_b   1.000
_cell.length_c   1.000
_cell.angle_alpha   90.00
_cell.angle_beta   90.00
_cell.angle_gamma   90.00
#
_symmetry.space_group_name_H-M   'P 1'
#
loop_
_entity.id
_entity.type
_entity.pdbx_description
1 polymer ?
#
loop_
_entity_poly.entity_id
_entity_poly.type
_entity_poly.pdbx_seq_one_letter_code
_entity_poly.pdbx_strand_id
1 'polypeptide(L)'
;MVINPFPADRPRFLVSQRGTKILAISGYKFCVHYKNKMKTRWICSTHNSKGCKAMLFTFGNEILKIKNVHTHPPDAMQYKTHYSA
;
A
#
# COMPACT_ATOMS: atom_id res chain seq x y z
N MET A 1 -7.70 -17.22 -24.79
CA MET A 1 -6.69 -16.35 -24.14
C MET A 1 -7.33 -15.80 -22.87
N VAL A 2 -6.86 -16.22 -21.70
CA VAL A 2 -7.49 -15.90 -20.41
C VAL A 2 -7.24 -14.45 -20.04
N ILE A 3 -8.32 -13.66 -20.01
CA ILE A 3 -8.41 -12.39 -19.29
C ILE A 3 -8.09 -12.66 -17.82
N ASN A 4 -6.99 -12.10 -17.32
CA ASN A 4 -6.55 -12.16 -15.93
C ASN A 4 -7.60 -11.46 -15.03
N PRO A 5 -8.43 -12.16 -14.24
CA PRO A 5 -9.62 -11.57 -13.64
C PRO A 5 -9.41 -10.98 -12.23
N PHE A 6 -8.16 -10.74 -11.81
CA PHE A 6 -7.87 -10.16 -10.49
C PHE A 6 -7.10 -8.83 -10.62
N PRO A 7 -7.72 -7.66 -10.36
CA PRO A 7 -7.02 -6.39 -10.37
C PRO A 7 -6.14 -6.29 -9.12
N ALA A 8 -4.85 -6.57 -9.27
CA ALA A 8 -3.83 -6.40 -8.23
C ALA A 8 -3.65 -4.94 -7.77
N ASP A 9 -4.42 -3.99 -8.32
CA ASP A 9 -4.25 -2.55 -8.15
C ASP A 9 -5.34 -1.88 -7.30
N ARG A 10 -6.27 -2.62 -6.69
CA ARG A 10 -7.27 -2.00 -5.81
C ARG A 10 -6.65 -1.62 -4.46
N PRO A 11 -6.62 -0.32 -4.08
CA PRO A 11 -6.15 0.09 -2.77
C PRO A 11 -7.08 -0.40 -1.65
N ARG A 12 -6.48 -0.90 -0.57
CA ARG A 12 -7.17 -1.26 0.67
C ARG A 12 -6.66 -0.39 1.81
N PHE A 13 -7.57 0.36 2.43
CA PHE A 13 -7.28 1.14 3.63
C PHE A 13 -7.53 0.27 4.86
N LEU A 14 -6.48 0.03 5.63
CA LEU A 14 -6.46 -0.81 6.81
C LEU A 14 -6.05 0.02 8.03
N VAL A 15 -6.27 -0.55 9.21
CA VAL A 15 -5.80 0.00 10.48
C VAL A 15 -4.89 -1.04 11.14
N SER A 16 -3.72 -0.62 11.61
CA SER A 16 -2.82 -1.48 12.38
C SER A 16 -3.44 -1.79 13.75
N GLN A 17 -2.95 -2.83 14.43
CA GLN A 17 -3.37 -3.12 15.81
C GLN A 17 -3.14 -1.94 16.77
N ARG A 18 -2.23 -1.02 16.43
CA ARG A 18 -1.92 0.19 17.19
C ARG A 18 -2.70 1.43 16.70
N GLY A 19 -3.74 1.25 15.89
CA GLY A 19 -4.58 2.34 15.39
C GLY A 19 -4.00 3.13 14.22
N THR A 20 -2.85 2.73 13.65
CA THR A 20 -2.20 3.47 12.56
C THR A 20 -2.84 3.13 11.21
N LYS A 21 -3.15 4.13 10.40
CA LYS A 21 -3.65 3.90 9.03
C LYS A 21 -2.58 3.28 8.13
N ILE A 22 -2.96 2.24 7.40
CA ILE A 22 -2.15 1.52 6.44
C ILE A 22 -2.89 1.52 5.10
N LEU A 23 -2.16 1.70 4.00
CA LEU A 23 -2.68 1.51 2.66
C LEU A 23 -1.98 0.32 2.01
N ALA A 24 -2.72 -0.70 1.64
CA ALA A 24 -2.21 -1.89 0.96
C ALA A 24 -2.61 -1.89 -0.51
N ILE A 25 -1.63 -2.09 -1.41
CA ILE A 25 -1.84 -2.15 -2.86
C ILE A 25 -0.73 -2.99 -3.50
N SER A 26 -1.08 -3.85 -4.47
CA SER A 26 -0.16 -4.74 -5.19
C SER A 26 0.80 -5.54 -4.30
N GLY A 27 0.34 -5.98 -3.12
CA GLY A 27 1.15 -6.75 -2.16
C GLY A 27 2.08 -5.92 -1.26
N TYR A 28 2.11 -4.60 -1.43
CA TYR A 28 2.90 -3.69 -0.61
C TYR A 28 2.03 -2.95 0.39
N LYS A 29 2.65 -2.47 1.48
CA LYS A 29 2.00 -1.65 2.51
C LYS A 29 2.66 -0.28 2.52
N PHE A 30 1.84 0.74 2.68
CA PHE A 30 2.25 2.12 2.82
C PHE A 30 1.72 2.67 4.13
N CYS A 31 2.54 3.46 4.83
CA CYS A 31 2.16 4.19 6.03
C CYS A 31 2.08 5.68 5.74
N VAL A 32 1.26 6.39 6.53
CA VAL A 32 1.16 7.85 6.43
C VAL A 32 2.48 8.48 6.83
N HIS A 33 3.06 9.25 5.92
CA HIS A 33 4.24 10.07 6.22
C HIS A 33 3.83 11.47 6.70
N TYR A 34 2.88 12.10 6.00
CA TYR A 34 2.22 13.31 6.47
C TYR A 34 0.84 13.45 5.82
N LYS A 35 -0.03 14.26 6.44
CA LYS A 35 -1.35 14.59 5.93
C LYS A 35 -1.60 16.09 6.05
N ASN A 36 -2.17 16.69 5.01
CA ASN A 36 -2.74 18.03 5.05
C ASN A 36 -4.21 17.99 4.55
N LYS A 37 -4.84 19.17 4.42
CA LYS A 37 -6.25 19.26 3.98
C LYS A 37 -6.48 18.75 2.55
N MET A 38 -5.47 18.80 1.69
CA MET A 38 -5.58 18.49 0.26
C MET A 38 -5.04 17.12 -0.13
N LYS A 39 -4.10 16.56 0.64
CA LYS A 39 -3.49 15.27 0.32
C LYS A 39 -2.87 14.59 1.53
N THR A 40 -2.85 13.27 1.47
CA THR A 40 -2.07 12.42 2.35
C THR A 40 -0.91 11.84 1.56
N ARG A 41 0.32 12.02 2.05
CA ARG A 41 1.50 11.35 1.50
C ARG A 41 1.70 10.03 2.24
N TRP A 42 1.78 8.96 1.48
CA TRP A 42 2.06 7.62 1.97
C TRP A 42 3.41 7.15 1.43
N ILE A 43 4.21 6.50 2.28
CA ILE A 43 5.50 5.93 1.92
C ILE A 43 5.50 4.43 2.21
N CYS A 44 6.31 3.66 1.50
CA CYS A 44 6.45 2.24 1.78
C CYS A 44 6.74 2.00 3.26
N SER A 45 6.08 1.01 3.88
CA SER A 45 6.27 0.72 5.29
C SER A 45 7.71 0.30 5.64
N THR A 46 8.47 -0.16 4.65
CA THR A 46 9.89 -0.50 4.79
C THR A 46 10.82 0.65 4.39
N HIS A 47 10.31 1.88 4.24
CA HIS A 47 11.14 3.06 3.93
C HIS A 47 12.29 3.21 4.93
N ASN A 48 12.01 3.12 6.23
CA ASN A 48 13.02 3.29 7.27
C ASN A 48 13.93 2.06 7.43
N SER A 49 13.40 0.85 7.21
CA SER A 49 14.16 -0.40 7.44
C SER A 49 14.93 -0.90 6.21
N LYS A 50 14.48 -0.59 4.99
CA LYS A 50 15.07 -1.07 3.72
C LYS A 50 15.41 0.07 2.74
N GLY A 51 15.24 1.33 3.14
CA GLY A 51 15.50 2.48 2.26
C GLY A 51 14.56 2.60 1.06
N CYS A 52 13.40 1.91 1.09
CA CYS A 52 12.49 1.88 -0.05
C CYS A 52 11.87 3.25 -0.32
N LYS A 53 11.98 3.75 -1.55
CA LYS A 53 11.50 5.09 -1.95
C LYS A 53 10.13 5.08 -2.63
N ALA A 54 9.43 3.93 -2.64
CA ALA A 54 8.08 3.84 -3.16
C ALA A 54 7.14 4.71 -2.31
N MET A 55 6.25 5.43 -2.99
CA MET A 55 5.35 6.37 -2.34
C MET A 55 4.11 6.64 -3.18
N LEU A 56 3.06 7.15 -2.55
CA LEU A 56 1.84 7.58 -3.23
C LEU A 56 1.18 8.75 -2.49
N PHE A 57 0.25 9.41 -3.17
CA PHE A 57 -0.58 10.48 -2.63
C PHE A 57 -2.05 10.11 -2.77
N THR A 58 -2.84 10.41 -1.74
CA THR A 58 -4.30 10.28 -1.80
C THR A 58 -5.01 11.58 -1.42
N PHE A 59 -6.22 11.79 -1.93
CA PHE A 59 -7.21 12.72 -1.40
C PHE A 59 -8.40 11.91 -0.90
N GLY A 60 -8.67 11.94 0.40
CA GLY A 60 -9.55 10.96 1.02
C GLY A 60 -9.07 9.53 0.73
N ASN A 61 -9.93 8.77 0.03
CA ASN A 61 -9.67 7.37 -0.35
C ASN A 61 -9.27 7.21 -1.83
N GLU A 62 -9.11 8.31 -2.56
CA GLU A 62 -8.74 8.30 -3.98
C GLU A 62 -7.22 8.47 -4.14
N ILE A 63 -6.60 7.66 -5.00
CA ILE A 63 -5.17 7.80 -5.32
C ILE A 63 -5.00 8.92 -6.35
N LEU A 64 -4.28 9.97 -5.97
CA LEU A 64 -3.92 11.07 -6.88
C LEU A 64 -2.68 10.74 -7.72
N LYS A 65 -1.70 10.07 -7.10
CA LYS A 65 -0.41 9.75 -7.73
C LYS A 65 0.24 8.57 -7.04
N ILE A 66 0.82 7.66 -7.80
CA ILE A 66 1.54 6.50 -7.28
C ILE A 66 2.91 6.35 -7.96
N LYS A 67 3.95 6.12 -7.14
CA LYS A 67 5.28 5.66 -7.55
C LYS A 67 5.50 4.29 -6.89
N ASN A 68 5.01 3.23 -7.55
CA ASN A 68 5.02 1.86 -7.04
C ASN A 68 6.30 1.08 -7.38
N VAL A 69 7.46 1.74 -7.36
CA VAL A 69 8.75 1.11 -7.68
C VAL A 69 9.46 0.78 -6.38
N HIS A 70 9.53 -0.51 -6.04
CA HIS A 70 10.11 -1.01 -4.80
C HIS A 70 11.49 -1.63 -5.04
N THR A 71 12.37 -1.50 -4.04
CA THR A 71 13.72 -2.08 -4.04
C THR A 71 13.79 -3.39 -3.23
N HIS A 72 12.63 -4.00 -2.96
CA HIS A 72 12.50 -5.21 -2.17
C HIS A 72 11.25 -5.99 -2.61
N PRO A 73 11.19 -7.31 -2.33
CA PRO A 73 10.00 -8.09 -2.63
C PRO A 73 8.80 -7.65 -1.77
N PRO A 74 7.56 -7.97 -2.22
CA PRO A 74 6.34 -7.79 -1.42
C PRO A 74 6.41 -8.49 -0.07
N ASP A 75 5.62 -7.99 0.89
CA ASP A 75 5.49 -8.64 2.20
C ASP A 75 4.67 -9.95 2.04
N ALA A 76 5.29 -11.09 2.33
CA ALA A 76 4.71 -12.43 2.22
C ALA A 76 3.41 -12.61 3.04
N MET A 77 3.13 -11.70 3.96
CA MET A 77 1.97 -11.75 4.85
C MET A 77 0.61 -11.53 4.14
N GLN A 78 0.56 -11.01 2.90
CA GLN A 78 -0.72 -10.74 2.21
C GLN A 78 -1.26 -11.89 1.34
N TYR A 79 -0.48 -12.96 1.11
CA TYR A 79 -0.95 -14.15 0.40
C TYR A 79 -1.83 -15.04 1.31
N LYS A 80 -1.64 -14.97 2.64
CA LYS A 80 -2.26 -15.90 3.59
C LYS A 80 -3.71 -15.57 4.00
N THR A 81 -4.30 -14.45 3.57
CA THR A 81 -5.66 -14.07 3.97
C THR A 81 -6.76 -14.39 2.94
N HIS A 82 -6.39 -14.98 1.79
CA HIS A 82 -7.33 -15.42 0.74
C HIS A 82 -7.39 -16.96 0.58
N TYR A 83 -6.73 -17.72 1.47
CA TYR A 83 -6.72 -19.19 1.48
C TYR A 83 -6.89 -19.73 2.91
N SER A 84 -7.97 -19.33 3.57
CA SER A 84 -8.52 -20.11 4.68
C SER A 84 -9.75 -20.83 4.15
N ALA A 85 -9.64 -22.15 4.03
CA ALA A 85 -10.76 -23.08 3.86
C ALA A 85 -11.71 -23.02 5.06
#